data_AF-A0A2M8YAL8-F1
#
_entry.id   AF-A0A2M8YAL8-F1
#
_cell.length_a   1.000
_cell.length_b   1.000
_cell.length_c   1.000
_cell.angle_alpha   90.00
_cell.angle_beta   90.00
_cell.angle_gamma   90.00
#
_symmetry.space_group_name_H-M   'P 1'
#
loop_
_entity.id
_entity.type
_entity.pdbx_description
1 polymer ?
#
loop_
_entity_poly.entity_id
_entity_poly.type
_entity_poly.pdbx_seq_one_letter_code
_entity_poly.pdbx_strand_id
1 'polypeptide(L)'
;MQRPQNSSVSTLLLCATASLLLGGCASNLAPVRTFAEQTQKMSVHFEPMLAGGVHSCMDKAMRKRLILAERFDAQASEQAARADCAAIEQATASIASLNDLLLRYARTLAALADDKLPVYKEEFAGLGDALGGLAQPGGGAPLLDAGKLDKVMKLSEHLSRLATQRLQKSALRELLDEQEAVDIVSNALKEYAQRSYRAGLQDELRDLDLLRGAVDKAAPREPLAANYIRTRLHLEGRQLQEREKIVAAYVAAVDALQASVAALRANLDRLQAPALEQQLAQFSRQVDTLQKQAVFYAPARW
;
A
#
# COMPACT_ATOMS: atom_id res chain seq x y z
N MET A 1 -78.99 -38.88 -1.75
CA MET A 1 -78.05 -38.60 -0.65
C MET A 1 -76.64 -38.91 -1.16
N GLN A 2 -75.92 -37.87 -1.60
CA GLN A 2 -74.73 -37.26 -0.96
C GLN A 2 -73.38 -37.87 -1.41
N ARG A 3 -72.58 -37.03 -2.08
CA ARG A 3 -71.14 -37.18 -2.39
C ARG A 3 -70.30 -37.29 -1.10
N PRO A 4 -69.06 -37.80 -1.22
CA PRO A 4 -67.95 -36.97 -0.78
C PRO A 4 -66.81 -36.86 -1.82
N GLN A 5 -66.21 -35.67 -1.80
CA GLN A 5 -65.02 -35.23 -2.51
C GLN A 5 -63.76 -35.75 -1.81
N ASN A 6 -62.79 -36.27 -2.58
CA ASN A 6 -61.41 -36.45 -2.13
C ASN A 6 -60.55 -35.33 -2.71
N SER A 7 -60.26 -34.32 -1.89
CA SER A 7 -59.49 -33.13 -2.24
C SER A 7 -58.41 -32.90 -1.18
N SER A 8 -57.41 -33.79 -1.08
CA SER A 8 -56.38 -33.65 -0.04
C SER A 8 -54.94 -33.98 -0.47
N VAL A 9 -54.67 -34.29 -1.74
CA VAL A 9 -53.31 -34.70 -2.17
C VAL A 9 -52.54 -33.58 -2.89
N SER A 10 -53.23 -32.58 -3.45
CA SER A 10 -52.56 -31.49 -4.20
C SER A 10 -51.93 -30.41 -3.32
N THR A 11 -52.29 -30.29 -2.03
CA THR A 11 -51.84 -29.17 -1.18
C THR A 11 -50.48 -29.41 -0.50
N LEU A 12 -50.05 -30.67 -0.34
CA LEU A 12 -48.77 -31.00 0.30
C LEU A 12 -47.57 -30.90 -0.65
N LEU A 13 -47.77 -31.08 -1.96
CA LEU A 13 -46.70 -30.96 -2.95
C LEU A 13 -46.36 -29.50 -3.31
N LEU A 14 -47.31 -28.57 -3.13
CA LEU A 14 -47.09 -27.14 -3.39
C LEU A 14 -46.36 -26.41 -2.24
N CYS A 15 -46.43 -26.92 -1.01
CA CYS A 15 -45.71 -26.32 0.11
C CYS A 15 -44.22 -26.73 0.15
N ALA A 16 -43.85 -27.90 -0.40
CA ALA A 16 -42.46 -28.35 -0.42
C ALA A 16 -41.60 -27.67 -1.50
N THR A 17 -42.21 -27.18 -2.59
CA THR A 17 -41.50 -26.45 -3.66
C THR A 17 -41.35 -24.96 -3.36
N ALA A 18 -42.19 -24.38 -2.51
CA ALA A 18 -42.09 -22.97 -2.10
C ALA A 18 -40.94 -22.70 -1.11
N SER A 19 -40.49 -23.70 -0.34
CA SER A 19 -39.40 -23.53 0.63
C SER A 19 -37.99 -23.60 0.02
N LEU A 20 -37.83 -24.09 -1.21
CA LEU A 20 -36.55 -24.11 -1.94
C LEU A 20 -36.26 -22.80 -2.70
N LEU A 21 -37.24 -21.89 -2.80
CA LEU A 21 -37.08 -20.57 -3.44
C LEU A 21 -36.91 -19.43 -2.42
N LEU A 22 -36.92 -19.74 -1.12
CA LEU A 22 -36.64 -18.80 -0.03
C LEU A 22 -35.19 -18.88 0.48
N GLY A 23 -34.30 -19.56 -0.27
CA GLY A 23 -32.87 -19.26 -0.26
C GLY A 23 -32.64 -17.88 -0.88
N GLY A 24 -33.15 -16.84 -0.21
CA GLY A 24 -32.98 -15.45 -0.60
C GLY A 24 -31.52 -15.17 -0.84
N CYS A 25 -31.27 -14.38 -1.88
CA CYS A 25 -29.99 -13.86 -2.32
C CYS A 25 -29.17 -13.30 -1.14
N ALA A 26 -28.47 -14.14 -0.39
CA ALA A 26 -27.29 -13.73 0.34
C ALA A 26 -26.34 -13.27 -0.77
N SER A 27 -26.27 -11.95 -0.96
CA SER A 27 -25.41 -11.33 -1.95
C SER A 27 -24.01 -11.83 -1.63
N ASN A 28 -23.46 -12.72 -2.45
CA ASN A 28 -22.13 -13.25 -2.19
C ASN A 28 -21.12 -12.13 -2.48
N LEU A 29 -20.79 -11.35 -1.45
CA LEU A 29 -19.84 -10.25 -1.52
C LEU A 29 -18.38 -10.74 -1.43
N ALA A 30 -18.11 -12.04 -1.63
CA ALA A 30 -16.76 -12.60 -1.66
C ALA A 30 -15.80 -11.83 -2.57
N PRO A 31 -16.17 -11.39 -3.80
CA PRO A 31 -15.27 -10.59 -4.63
C PRO A 31 -14.83 -9.27 -3.97
N VAL A 32 -15.74 -8.60 -3.25
CA VAL A 32 -15.44 -7.37 -2.51
C VAL A 32 -14.46 -7.66 -1.36
N ARG A 33 -14.66 -8.79 -0.65
CA ARG A 33 -13.76 -9.22 0.43
C ARG A 33 -12.37 -9.55 -0.09
N THR A 34 -12.29 -10.35 -1.16
CA THR A 34 -11.02 -10.67 -1.81
C THR A 34 -10.28 -9.40 -2.19
N PHE A 35 -10.94 -8.46 -2.85
CA PHE A 35 -10.34 -7.16 -3.18
C PHE A 35 -9.83 -6.45 -1.93
N ALA A 36 -10.68 -6.28 -0.91
CA ALA A 36 -10.33 -5.57 0.31
C ALA A 36 -9.16 -6.23 1.07
N GLU A 37 -9.12 -7.56 1.15
CA GLU A 37 -8.02 -8.30 1.75
C GLU A 37 -6.70 -8.08 1.00
N GLN A 38 -6.74 -8.12 -0.33
CA GLN A 38 -5.54 -7.89 -1.14
C GLN A 38 -5.06 -6.45 -1.06
N THR A 39 -5.97 -5.45 -1.01
CA THR A 39 -5.60 -4.06 -0.75
C THR A 39 -4.94 -3.90 0.61
N GLN A 40 -5.47 -4.52 1.67
CA GLN A 40 -4.85 -4.48 3.00
C GLN A 40 -3.44 -5.07 2.98
N LYS A 41 -3.26 -6.24 2.36
CA LYS A 41 -1.94 -6.88 2.19
C LYS A 41 -0.97 -6.00 1.40
N MET A 42 -1.43 -5.32 0.35
CA MET A 42 -0.60 -4.38 -0.39
C MET A 42 -0.18 -3.19 0.47
N SER A 43 -1.11 -2.58 1.21
CA SER A 43 -0.87 -1.40 2.05
C SER A 43 0.13 -1.64 3.18
N VAL A 44 0.13 -2.83 3.80
CA VAL A 44 1.12 -3.14 4.86
C VAL A 44 2.55 -3.23 4.35
N HIS A 45 2.76 -3.41 3.04
CA HIS A 45 4.09 -3.43 2.43
C HIS A 45 4.61 -2.03 2.09
N PHE A 46 3.82 -0.98 2.31
CA PHE A 46 4.26 0.39 2.05
C PHE A 46 5.02 1.01 3.24
N GLU A 47 4.65 0.70 4.48
CA GLU A 47 5.37 1.20 5.67
C GLU A 47 6.87 0.82 5.68
N PRO A 48 7.27 -0.43 5.38
CA PRO A 48 8.69 -0.77 5.28
C PRO A 48 9.42 -0.01 4.18
N MET A 49 8.72 0.42 3.11
CA MET A 49 9.30 1.27 2.07
C MET A 49 9.60 2.67 2.61
N LEU A 50 8.66 3.26 3.34
CA LEU A 50 8.83 4.57 4.00
C LEU A 50 9.98 4.53 4.99
N ALA A 51 9.98 3.56 5.90
CA ALA A 51 11.04 3.37 6.88
C ALA A 51 12.38 3.10 6.18
N GLY A 52 12.38 2.32 5.11
CA GLY A 52 13.57 2.04 4.30
C GLY A 52 14.21 3.29 3.70
N GLY A 53 13.42 4.34 3.40
CA GLY A 53 13.93 5.63 2.92
C GLY A 53 14.76 6.37 3.97
N VAL A 54 14.25 6.46 5.20
CA VAL A 54 14.96 7.11 6.33
C VAL A 54 16.21 6.32 6.71
N HIS A 55 16.08 4.99 6.86
CA HIS A 55 17.22 4.12 7.15
C HIS A 55 18.31 4.21 6.07
N SER A 56 17.94 4.16 4.78
CA SER A 56 18.92 4.34 3.69
C SER A 56 19.63 5.69 3.76
N CYS A 57 18.93 6.77 4.13
CA CYS A 57 19.57 8.08 4.32
C CYS A 57 20.62 8.03 5.44
N MET A 58 20.25 7.48 6.60
CA MET A 58 21.14 7.37 7.74
C MET A 58 22.35 6.47 7.45
N ASP A 59 22.12 5.27 6.91
CA ASP A 59 23.16 4.29 6.58
C ASP A 59 24.14 4.88 5.56
N LYS A 60 23.64 5.54 4.51
CA LYS A 60 24.46 6.24 3.52
C LYS A 60 25.32 7.32 4.16
N ALA A 61 24.75 8.16 5.03
CA ALA A 61 25.47 9.25 5.67
C ALA A 61 26.55 8.72 6.62
N MET A 62 26.22 7.70 7.42
CA MET A 62 27.15 7.02 8.32
C MET A 62 28.31 6.39 7.57
N ARG A 63 28.00 5.64 6.50
CA ARG A 63 28.99 4.97 5.66
C ARG A 63 29.94 5.93 4.97
N LYS A 64 29.43 7.05 4.44
CA LYS A 64 30.27 8.11 3.87
C LYS A 64 31.25 8.66 4.90
N ARG A 65 30.79 8.96 6.11
CA ARG A 65 31.64 9.46 7.19
C ARG A 65 32.69 8.42 7.61
N LEU A 66 32.30 7.16 7.77
CA LEU A 66 33.21 6.07 8.13
C LEU A 66 34.36 5.90 7.14
N ILE A 67 34.08 6.02 5.84
CA ILE A 67 35.08 5.72 4.79
C ILE A 67 35.88 6.97 4.37
N LEU A 68 35.25 8.15 4.37
CA LEU A 68 35.84 9.36 3.80
C LEU A 68 36.35 10.36 4.84
N ALA A 69 35.89 10.31 6.08
CA ALA A 69 36.35 11.26 7.10
C ALA A 69 37.76 10.92 7.58
N GLU A 70 38.56 11.96 7.86
CA GLU A 70 39.89 11.78 8.46
C GLU A 70 39.82 11.18 9.88
N ARG A 71 38.75 11.48 10.61
CA ARG A 71 38.44 10.91 11.94
C ARG A 71 36.98 10.53 11.98
N PHE A 72 36.71 9.31 12.42
CA PHE A 72 35.35 8.81 12.59
C PHE A 72 34.99 8.74 14.08
N ASP A 73 33.93 9.45 14.45
CA ASP A 73 33.25 9.32 15.73
C ASP A 73 31.85 8.78 15.45
N ALA A 74 31.54 7.60 15.97
CA ALA A 74 30.28 6.91 15.68
C ALA A 74 29.07 7.69 16.19
N GLN A 75 29.14 8.22 17.42
CA GLN A 75 28.01 8.88 18.06
C GLN A 75 27.74 10.25 17.42
N ALA A 76 28.79 11.04 17.19
CA ALA A 76 28.65 12.35 16.53
C ALA A 76 28.18 12.18 15.07
N SER A 77 28.68 11.16 14.37
CA SER A 77 28.24 10.87 13.00
C SER A 77 26.77 10.45 12.95
N GLU A 78 26.30 9.67 13.92
CA GLU A 78 24.91 9.23 13.99
C GLU A 78 23.97 10.42 14.25
N GLN A 79 24.33 11.29 15.19
CA GLN A 79 23.56 12.51 15.47
C GLN A 79 23.50 13.42 14.25
N ALA A 80 24.62 13.62 13.56
CA ALA A 80 24.66 14.40 12.32
C ALA A 80 23.81 13.74 11.21
N ALA A 81 23.90 12.42 11.04
CA ALA A 81 23.08 11.70 10.07
C ALA A 81 21.58 11.82 10.36
N ARG A 82 21.16 11.71 11.62
CA ARG A 82 19.77 11.93 12.03
C ARG A 82 19.30 13.34 11.70
N ALA A 83 20.13 14.35 11.99
CA ALA A 83 19.81 15.74 11.66
C ALA A 83 19.68 15.97 10.15
N ASP A 84 20.61 15.42 9.35
CA ASP A 84 20.59 15.51 7.88
C ASP A 84 19.35 14.83 7.28
N CYS A 85 18.88 13.75 7.90
CA CYS A 85 17.75 12.94 7.41
C CYS A 85 16.38 13.35 7.98
N ALA A 86 16.31 14.29 8.92
CA ALA A 86 15.07 14.68 9.60
C ALA A 86 13.97 15.18 8.64
N ALA A 87 14.35 15.90 7.58
CA ALA A 87 13.40 16.38 6.57
C ALA A 87 12.78 15.22 5.77
N ILE A 88 13.54 14.15 5.52
CA ILE A 88 13.04 12.94 4.84
C ILE A 88 12.05 12.22 5.75
N GLU A 89 12.36 12.08 7.03
CA GLU A 89 11.46 11.49 8.02
C GLU A 89 10.15 12.27 8.17
N GLN A 90 10.22 13.60 8.18
CA GLN A 90 9.01 14.43 8.23
C GLN A 90 8.17 14.27 6.96
N ALA A 91 8.80 14.25 5.78
CA ALA A 91 8.11 14.08 4.51
C ALA A 91 7.46 12.68 4.37
N THR A 92 8.07 11.62 4.92
CA THR A 92 7.51 10.26 4.86
C THR A 92 6.28 10.08 5.76
N ALA A 93 6.21 10.80 6.88
CA ALA A 93 5.05 10.75 7.80
C ALA A 93 3.74 11.16 7.11
N SER A 94 3.75 12.27 6.35
CA SER A 94 2.58 12.72 5.61
C SER A 94 2.17 11.76 4.48
N ILE A 95 3.13 11.07 3.86
CA ILE A 95 2.86 10.03 2.85
C ILE A 95 2.27 8.77 3.51
N ALA A 96 2.64 8.46 4.76
CA ALA A 96 2.04 7.36 5.51
C ALA A 96 0.52 7.55 5.66
N SER A 97 0.06 8.78 5.92
CA SER A 97 -1.37 9.09 6.03
C SER A 97 -2.19 8.76 4.78
N LEU A 98 -1.59 8.85 3.58
CA LEU A 98 -2.23 8.41 2.34
C LEU A 98 -2.40 6.89 2.29
N ASN A 99 -1.41 6.14 2.76
CA ASN A 99 -1.50 4.68 2.86
C ASN A 99 -2.52 4.25 3.90
N ASP A 100 -2.61 4.96 5.04
CA ASP A 100 -3.61 4.72 6.07
C ASP A 100 -5.03 4.94 5.55
N LEU A 101 -5.24 5.98 4.72
CA LEU A 101 -6.52 6.21 4.05
C LEU A 101 -6.90 5.06 3.13
N LEU A 102 -5.95 4.56 2.32
CA LEU A 102 -6.18 3.39 1.45
C LEU A 102 -6.46 2.11 2.25
N LEU A 103 -5.75 1.91 3.36
CA LEU A 103 -5.95 0.78 4.26
C LEU A 103 -7.34 0.85 4.91
N ARG A 104 -7.79 2.03 5.33
CA ARG A 104 -9.11 2.26 5.88
C ARG A 104 -10.21 2.07 4.84
N TYR A 105 -9.99 2.52 3.62
CA TYR A 105 -10.88 2.24 2.49
C TYR A 105 -11.11 0.73 2.33
N ALA A 106 -10.03 -0.05 2.29
CA ALA A 106 -10.11 -1.50 2.18
C ALA A 106 -10.81 -2.14 3.39
N ARG A 107 -10.47 -1.75 4.61
CA ARG A 107 -11.13 -2.25 5.83
C ARG A 107 -12.62 -1.94 5.87
N THR A 108 -13.03 -0.78 5.36
CA THR A 108 -14.44 -0.39 5.28
C THR A 108 -15.19 -1.21 4.24
N LEU A 109 -14.58 -1.49 3.08
CA LEU A 109 -15.15 -2.41 2.09
C LEU A 109 -15.30 -3.84 2.64
N ALA A 110 -14.28 -4.36 3.34
CA ALA A 110 -14.35 -5.68 3.98
C ALA A 110 -15.48 -5.74 5.02
N ALA A 111 -15.57 -4.72 5.88
CA ALA A 111 -16.61 -4.58 6.89
C ALA A 111 -18.02 -4.59 6.31
N LEU A 112 -18.25 -3.81 5.26
CA LEU A 112 -19.53 -3.76 4.55
C LEU A 112 -19.86 -5.09 3.86
N ALA A 113 -18.83 -5.84 3.43
CA ALA A 113 -18.99 -7.13 2.78
C ALA A 113 -19.25 -8.29 3.76
N ASP A 114 -18.79 -8.18 5.01
CA ASP A 114 -18.95 -9.22 6.06
C ASP A 114 -20.11 -8.95 7.04
N ASP A 115 -20.90 -7.89 6.82
CA ASP A 115 -21.92 -7.39 7.77
C ASP A 115 -21.37 -7.08 9.17
N LYS A 116 -20.07 -6.79 9.26
CA LYS A 116 -19.37 -6.48 10.50
C LYS A 116 -18.92 -5.05 10.41
N LEU A 117 -19.74 -4.11 10.88
CA LEU A 117 -19.31 -2.71 10.95
C LEU A 117 -18.30 -2.55 12.10
N PRO A 118 -17.05 -2.16 11.81
CA PRO A 118 -16.08 -1.79 12.82
C PRO A 118 -16.48 -0.44 13.43
N VAL A 119 -16.37 -0.35 14.76
CA VAL A 119 -16.44 0.92 15.47
C VAL A 119 -15.08 1.61 15.32
N TYR A 120 -14.84 2.27 14.19
CA TYR A 120 -13.64 3.10 14.03
C TYR A 120 -13.83 4.44 14.73
N LYS A 121 -12.93 4.76 15.66
CA LYS A 121 -12.89 6.02 16.42
C LYS A 121 -11.85 7.02 15.91
N GLU A 122 -11.01 6.65 14.95
CA GLU A 122 -9.95 7.52 14.47
C GLU A 122 -10.49 8.50 13.43
N GLU A 123 -10.64 9.75 13.86
CA GLU A 123 -10.86 10.89 12.98
C GLU A 123 -9.52 11.30 12.36
N PHE A 124 -9.52 11.54 11.05
CA PHE A 124 -8.37 12.10 10.32
C PHE A 124 -8.21 13.61 10.60
N ALA A 125 -8.29 14.00 11.87
CA ALA A 125 -8.06 15.38 12.27
C ALA A 125 -6.66 15.82 11.82
N GLY A 126 -6.58 16.89 11.03
CA GLY A 126 -5.33 17.40 10.48
C GLY A 126 -4.82 16.70 9.21
N LEU A 127 -5.55 15.75 8.61
CA LEU A 127 -5.16 15.13 7.33
C LEU A 127 -5.05 16.17 6.20
N GLY A 128 -5.98 17.12 6.15
CA GLY A 128 -5.94 18.20 5.16
C GLY A 128 -4.65 19.01 5.24
N ASP A 129 -4.20 19.35 6.45
CA ASP A 129 -2.96 20.10 6.67
C ASP A 129 -1.72 19.25 6.34
N ALA A 130 -1.72 17.99 6.79
CA ALA A 130 -0.63 17.06 6.55
C ALA A 130 -0.40 16.79 5.07
N LEU A 131 -1.48 16.71 4.28
CA LEU A 131 -1.44 16.46 2.84
C LEU A 131 -1.24 17.73 2.02
N GLY A 132 -1.82 18.87 2.44
CA GLY A 132 -1.68 20.16 1.74
C GLY A 132 -0.25 20.70 1.77
N GLY A 133 0.54 20.33 2.79
CA GLY A 133 1.96 20.66 2.89
C GLY A 133 2.90 19.75 2.08
N LEU A 134 2.40 18.69 1.45
CA LEU A 134 3.23 17.76 0.69
C LEU A 134 3.67 18.36 -0.64
N ALA A 135 4.98 18.50 -0.83
CA ALA A 135 5.56 18.81 -2.12
C ALA A 135 5.86 17.55 -2.93
N GLN A 136 5.84 17.67 -4.25
CA GLN A 136 6.32 16.62 -5.15
C GLN A 136 7.81 16.33 -4.91
N PRO A 137 8.24 15.06 -4.94
CA PRO A 137 9.65 14.73 -4.85
C PRO A 137 10.46 15.38 -5.98
N GLY A 138 11.46 16.20 -5.62
CA GLY A 138 12.34 16.88 -6.59
C GLY A 138 11.75 18.14 -7.23
N GLY A 139 10.60 18.63 -6.76
CA GLY A 139 9.98 19.88 -7.22
C GLY A 139 9.33 20.65 -6.06
N GLY A 140 9.08 21.94 -6.26
CA GLY A 140 8.38 22.78 -5.27
C GLY A 140 6.85 22.75 -5.41
N ALA A 141 6.32 22.05 -6.41
CA ALA A 141 4.88 21.95 -6.64
C ALA A 141 4.23 21.03 -5.60
N PRO A 142 2.96 21.28 -5.20
CA PRO A 142 2.26 20.40 -4.27
C PRO A 142 2.00 19.03 -4.91
N LEU A 143 2.16 17.97 -4.12
CA LEU A 143 1.85 16.59 -4.52
C LEU A 143 0.38 16.44 -4.86
N LEU A 144 -0.48 17.07 -4.06
CA LEU A 144 -1.92 17.15 -4.25
C LEU A 144 -2.28 18.63 -4.42
N ASP A 145 -2.72 19.02 -5.62
CA ASP A 145 -3.36 20.32 -5.80
C ASP A 145 -4.66 20.41 -4.99
N ALA A 146 -5.20 21.62 -4.83
CA ALA A 146 -6.39 21.87 -4.02
C ALA A 146 -7.60 21.01 -4.46
N GLY A 147 -7.76 20.75 -5.76
CA GLY A 147 -8.84 19.92 -6.28
C GLY A 147 -8.68 18.44 -5.94
N LYS A 148 -7.45 17.92 -6.01
CA LYS A 148 -7.14 16.56 -5.59
C LYS A 148 -7.27 16.39 -4.07
N LEU A 149 -6.79 17.37 -3.30
CA LEU A 149 -6.90 17.35 -1.84
C LEU A 149 -8.37 17.32 -1.39
N ASP A 150 -9.24 18.13 -1.99
CA ASP A 150 -10.68 18.12 -1.72
C ASP A 150 -11.31 16.73 -1.95
N LYS A 151 -10.95 16.05 -3.04
CA LYS A 151 -11.45 14.69 -3.32
C LYS A 151 -10.96 13.67 -2.29
N VAL A 152 -9.71 13.76 -1.86
CA VAL A 152 -9.15 12.90 -0.81
C VAL A 152 -9.84 13.13 0.54
N MET A 153 -10.12 14.40 0.87
CA MET A 153 -10.84 14.76 2.09
C MET A 153 -12.29 14.26 2.07
N LYS A 154 -12.99 14.37 0.93
CA LYS A 154 -14.34 13.81 0.76
C LYS A 154 -14.37 12.30 0.95
N LEU A 155 -13.39 11.57 0.43
CA LEU A 155 -13.26 10.13 0.67
C LEU A 155 -13.11 9.83 2.17
N SER A 156 -12.25 10.58 2.88
CA SER A 156 -12.05 10.45 4.33
C SER A 156 -13.34 10.67 5.14
N GLU A 157 -14.10 11.72 4.79
CA GLU A 157 -15.40 12.01 5.40
C GLU A 157 -16.43 10.90 5.12
N HIS A 158 -16.50 10.43 3.88
CA HIS A 158 -17.39 9.34 3.47
C HIS A 158 -17.08 8.04 4.21
N LEU A 159 -15.79 7.68 4.35
CA LEU A 159 -15.38 6.51 5.13
C LEU A 159 -15.79 6.62 6.61
N SER A 160 -15.71 7.81 7.18
CA SER A 160 -16.13 8.06 8.57
C SER A 160 -17.64 7.94 8.73
N ARG A 161 -18.42 8.47 7.78
CA ARG A 161 -19.89 8.36 7.75
C ARG A 161 -20.35 6.90 7.60
N LEU A 162 -19.77 6.16 6.65
CA LEU A 162 -20.22 4.80 6.31
C LEU A 162 -19.85 3.77 7.37
N ALA A 163 -18.81 4.01 8.18
CA ALA A 163 -18.50 3.19 9.35
C ALA A 163 -19.67 3.12 10.36
N THR A 164 -20.61 4.08 10.31
CA THR A 164 -21.76 4.15 11.22
C THR A 164 -23.10 3.66 10.63
N GLN A 165 -23.15 3.27 9.35
CA GLN A 165 -24.40 2.96 8.65
C GLN A 165 -24.54 1.47 8.28
N ARG A 166 -25.75 0.91 8.40
CA ARG A 166 -26.06 -0.53 8.15
C ARG A 166 -26.44 -0.89 6.70
N LEU A 167 -26.32 0.02 5.73
CA LEU A 167 -26.78 -0.22 4.36
C LEU A 167 -25.68 -0.78 3.46
N GLN A 168 -25.53 -2.11 3.39
CA GLN A 168 -24.41 -2.77 2.70
C GLN A 168 -24.23 -2.39 1.23
N LYS A 169 -25.22 -2.63 0.36
CA LYS A 169 -25.02 -2.51 -1.11
C LYS A 169 -24.96 -1.07 -1.61
N SER A 170 -25.74 -0.16 -1.03
CA SER A 170 -25.67 1.26 -1.38
C SER A 170 -24.36 1.88 -0.88
N ALA A 171 -23.92 1.56 0.34
CA ALA A 171 -22.64 2.02 0.86
C ALA A 171 -21.46 1.50 0.03
N LEU A 172 -21.50 0.24 -0.41
CA LEU A 172 -20.50 -0.31 -1.33
C LEU A 172 -20.48 0.45 -2.66
N ARG A 173 -21.64 0.78 -3.22
CA ARG A 173 -21.72 1.58 -4.44
C ARG A 173 -21.13 2.97 -4.23
N GLU A 174 -21.51 3.65 -3.16
CA GLU A 174 -20.98 4.97 -2.79
C GLU A 174 -19.45 4.94 -2.66
N LEU A 175 -18.87 3.94 -1.97
CA LEU A 175 -17.41 3.82 -1.85
C LEU A 175 -16.71 3.47 -3.16
N LEU A 176 -17.33 2.66 -4.02
CA LEU A 176 -16.76 2.34 -5.33
C LEU A 176 -16.88 3.52 -6.31
N ASP A 177 -17.85 4.42 -6.10
CA ASP A 177 -17.98 5.66 -6.86
C ASP A 177 -16.87 6.68 -6.51
N GLU A 178 -16.24 6.56 -5.35
CA GLU A 178 -15.02 7.30 -4.96
C GLU A 178 -13.74 6.83 -5.66
N GLN A 179 -13.87 6.09 -6.77
CA GLN A 179 -12.74 5.58 -7.56
C GLN A 179 -11.70 6.67 -7.86
N GLU A 180 -12.12 7.89 -8.20
CA GLU A 180 -11.18 8.97 -8.52
C GLU A 180 -10.30 9.34 -7.33
N ALA A 181 -10.86 9.40 -6.11
CA ALA A 181 -10.08 9.67 -4.91
C ALA A 181 -9.09 8.53 -4.61
N VAL A 182 -9.52 7.28 -4.80
CA VAL A 182 -8.64 6.10 -4.68
C VAL A 182 -7.50 6.16 -5.69
N ASP A 183 -7.80 6.52 -6.94
CA ASP A 183 -6.80 6.67 -8.00
C ASP A 183 -5.79 7.79 -7.66
N ILE A 184 -6.25 8.91 -7.11
CA ILE A 184 -5.38 10.01 -6.65
C ILE A 184 -4.44 9.51 -5.54
N VAL A 185 -4.99 8.89 -4.50
CA VAL A 185 -4.21 8.38 -3.36
C VAL A 185 -3.19 7.35 -3.84
N SER A 186 -3.62 6.35 -4.60
CA SER A 186 -2.73 5.27 -5.03
C SER A 186 -1.68 5.75 -6.03
N ASN A 187 -1.99 6.73 -6.89
CA ASN A 187 -1.00 7.37 -7.76
C ASN A 187 0.03 8.18 -6.96
N ALA A 188 -0.36 8.89 -5.90
CA ALA A 188 0.59 9.58 -5.04
C ALA A 188 1.56 8.60 -4.34
N LEU A 189 1.06 7.46 -3.84
CA LEU A 189 1.90 6.39 -3.26
C LEU A 189 2.85 5.80 -4.31
N LYS A 190 2.37 5.58 -5.53
CA LYS A 190 3.15 5.11 -6.67
C LYS A 190 4.24 6.12 -7.07
N GLU A 191 3.91 7.40 -7.14
CA GLU A 191 4.87 8.47 -7.42
C GLU A 191 5.95 8.55 -6.35
N TYR A 192 5.60 8.44 -5.07
CA TYR A 192 6.57 8.36 -3.99
C TYR A 192 7.52 7.16 -4.18
N ALA A 193 6.98 5.96 -4.42
CA ALA A 193 7.78 4.74 -4.61
C ALA A 193 8.79 4.89 -5.78
N GLN A 194 8.36 5.51 -6.87
CA GLN A 194 9.17 5.66 -8.09
C GLN A 194 10.14 6.85 -8.08
N ARG A 195 9.73 8.00 -7.53
CA ARG A 195 10.47 9.27 -7.60
C ARG A 195 11.26 9.56 -6.34
N SER A 196 10.78 9.15 -5.17
CA SER A 196 11.53 9.30 -3.91
C SER A 196 12.34 8.06 -3.62
N TYR A 197 11.65 6.94 -3.40
CA TYR A 197 12.30 5.75 -2.85
C TYR A 197 13.29 5.14 -3.85
N ARG A 198 12.86 4.84 -5.08
CA ARG A 198 13.76 4.32 -6.12
C ARG A 198 14.92 5.27 -6.44
N ALA A 199 14.65 6.58 -6.54
CA ALA A 199 15.72 7.55 -6.81
C ALA A 199 16.76 7.56 -5.68
N GLY A 200 16.33 7.49 -4.42
CA GLY A 200 17.20 7.34 -3.27
C GLY A 200 18.05 6.06 -3.31
N LEU A 201 17.47 4.92 -3.69
CA LEU A 201 18.23 3.68 -3.89
C LEU A 201 19.28 3.81 -4.99
N GLN A 202 18.95 4.48 -6.10
CA GLN A 202 19.88 4.71 -7.20
C GLN A 202 21.01 5.68 -6.84
N ASP A 203 20.70 6.72 -6.06
CA ASP A 203 21.71 7.61 -5.46
C ASP A 203 22.64 6.84 -4.54
N GLU A 204 22.10 5.93 -3.74
CA GLU A 204 22.88 5.10 -2.84
C GLU A 204 23.81 4.14 -3.59
N LEU A 205 23.33 3.50 -4.66
CA LEU A 205 24.15 2.67 -5.55
C LEU A 205 25.30 3.46 -6.17
N ARG A 206 25.06 4.69 -6.65
CA ARG A 206 26.11 5.57 -7.18
C ARG A 206 27.15 5.92 -6.12
N ASP A 207 26.70 6.17 -4.89
CA ASP A 207 27.60 6.48 -3.78
C ASP A 207 28.48 5.28 -3.40
N LEU A 208 27.96 4.03 -3.47
CA LEU A 208 28.77 2.84 -3.20
C LEU A 208 29.97 2.71 -4.15
N ASP A 209 29.82 3.09 -5.41
CA ASP A 209 30.92 3.04 -6.38
C ASP A 209 32.00 4.11 -6.07
N LEU A 210 31.59 5.31 -5.65
CA LEU A 210 32.51 6.34 -5.17
C LEU A 210 33.29 5.85 -3.95
N LEU A 211 32.60 5.24 -2.99
CA LEU A 211 33.20 4.73 -1.76
C LEU A 211 34.16 3.57 -2.04
N ARG A 212 33.83 2.68 -2.98
CA ARG A 212 34.74 1.63 -3.44
C ARG A 212 36.04 2.23 -3.98
N GLY A 213 35.95 3.27 -4.81
CA GLY A 213 37.11 3.98 -5.32
C GLY A 213 37.97 4.64 -4.22
N ALA A 214 37.35 5.12 -3.14
CA ALA A 214 38.08 5.64 -1.98
C ALA A 214 38.82 4.54 -1.21
N VAL A 215 38.16 3.40 -0.99
CA VAL A 215 38.75 2.21 -0.35
C VAL A 215 39.92 1.67 -1.17
N ASP A 216 39.82 1.69 -2.50
CA ASP A 216 40.90 1.23 -3.39
C ASP A 216 42.18 2.05 -3.24
N LYS A 217 42.09 3.36 -2.94
CA LYS A 217 43.25 4.21 -2.65
C LYS A 217 43.91 3.90 -1.30
N ALA A 218 43.17 3.32 -0.36
CA ALA A 218 43.68 2.91 0.94
C ALA A 218 44.24 1.46 0.94
N ALA A 219 43.78 0.63 0.00
CA ALA A 219 44.09 -0.81 -0.05
C ALA A 219 45.59 -1.18 -0.02
N PRO A 220 46.53 -0.43 -0.64
CA PRO A 220 47.96 -0.76 -0.54
C PRO A 220 48.54 -0.61 0.88
N ARG A 221 47.94 0.26 1.70
CA ARG A 221 48.37 0.53 3.07
C ARG A 221 47.70 -0.41 4.07
N GLU A 222 46.42 -0.70 3.87
CA GLU A 222 45.60 -1.51 4.79
C GLU A 222 44.75 -2.54 4.04
N PRO A 223 45.36 -3.63 3.54
CA PRO A 223 44.69 -4.57 2.63
C PRO A 223 43.53 -5.34 3.29
N LEU A 224 43.65 -5.70 4.57
CA LEU A 224 42.60 -6.44 5.28
C LEU A 224 41.34 -5.58 5.49
N ALA A 225 41.52 -4.34 5.98
CA ALA A 225 40.43 -3.41 6.18
C ALA A 225 39.74 -3.06 4.85
N ALA A 226 40.54 -2.83 3.80
CA ALA A 226 40.01 -2.56 2.47
C ALA A 226 39.17 -3.73 1.92
N ASN A 227 39.63 -4.98 2.08
CA ASN A 227 38.87 -6.15 1.65
C ASN A 227 37.57 -6.31 2.44
N TYR A 228 37.60 -6.10 3.77
CA TYR A 228 36.40 -6.13 4.59
C TYR A 228 35.35 -5.12 4.11
N ILE A 229 35.75 -3.86 3.92
CA ILE A 229 34.83 -2.80 3.47
C ILE A 229 34.34 -3.09 2.05
N ARG A 230 35.19 -3.55 1.12
CA ARG A 230 34.77 -3.93 -0.25
C ARG A 230 33.69 -5.01 -0.23
N THR A 231 33.83 -6.04 0.59
CA THR A 231 32.83 -7.09 0.73
C THR A 231 31.51 -6.53 1.26
N ARG A 232 31.55 -5.63 2.27
CA ARG A 232 30.35 -4.96 2.79
C ARG A 232 29.65 -4.14 1.71
N LEU A 233 30.37 -3.25 1.03
CA LEU A 233 29.85 -2.43 -0.06
C LEU A 233 29.26 -3.29 -1.21
N HIS A 234 29.85 -4.44 -1.50
CA HIS A 234 29.32 -5.38 -2.50
C HIS A 234 27.98 -5.99 -2.07
N LEU A 235 27.89 -6.49 -0.84
CA LEU A 235 26.66 -7.09 -0.30
C LEU A 235 25.52 -6.07 -0.21
N GLU A 236 25.82 -4.83 0.18
CA GLU A 236 24.86 -3.73 0.16
C GLU A 236 24.38 -3.40 -1.25
N GLY A 237 25.30 -3.30 -2.22
CA GLY A 237 24.92 -3.05 -3.61
C GLY A 237 23.94 -4.11 -4.14
N ARG A 238 24.18 -5.38 -3.79
CA ARG A 238 23.26 -6.49 -4.12
C ARG A 238 21.89 -6.30 -3.48
N GLN A 239 21.84 -5.89 -2.21
CA GLN A 239 20.59 -5.68 -1.50
C GLN A 239 19.81 -4.47 -2.03
N LEU A 240 20.47 -3.36 -2.33
CA LEU A 240 19.83 -2.19 -2.94
C LEU A 240 19.19 -2.54 -4.28
N GLN A 241 19.84 -3.38 -5.09
CA GLN A 241 19.26 -3.90 -6.33
C GLN A 241 18.01 -4.76 -6.08
N GLU A 242 17.98 -5.60 -5.04
CA GLU A 242 16.78 -6.36 -4.68
C GLU A 242 15.66 -5.45 -4.15
N ARG A 243 16.00 -4.39 -3.41
CA ARG A 243 15.04 -3.38 -2.94
C ARG A 243 14.44 -2.56 -4.09
N GLU A 244 15.20 -2.31 -5.16
CA GLU A 244 14.67 -1.63 -6.35
C GLU A 244 13.55 -2.44 -7.03
N LYS A 245 13.64 -3.78 -7.05
CA LYS A 245 12.59 -4.64 -7.60
C LYS A 245 11.28 -4.57 -6.83
N ILE A 246 11.32 -4.26 -5.53
CA ILE A 246 10.12 -4.05 -4.72
C ILE A 246 9.28 -2.91 -5.31
N VAL A 247 9.93 -1.85 -5.81
CA VAL A 247 9.23 -0.69 -6.39
C VAL A 247 8.41 -1.12 -7.61
N ALA A 248 8.99 -1.92 -8.50
CA ALA A 248 8.29 -2.42 -9.68
C ALA A 248 7.09 -3.30 -9.29
N ALA A 249 7.27 -4.19 -8.31
CA ALA A 249 6.18 -5.03 -7.81
C ALA A 249 5.07 -4.21 -7.14
N TYR A 250 5.42 -3.19 -6.37
CA TYR A 250 4.45 -2.30 -5.73
C TYR A 250 3.65 -1.50 -6.76
N VAL A 251 4.31 -0.93 -7.77
CA VAL A 251 3.66 -0.20 -8.87
C VAL A 251 2.67 -1.11 -9.60
N ALA A 252 3.06 -2.34 -9.93
CA ALA A 252 2.18 -3.30 -10.60
C ALA A 252 0.97 -3.70 -9.73
N ALA A 253 1.16 -3.82 -8.41
CA ALA A 253 0.06 -4.06 -7.48
C ALA A 253 -0.91 -2.87 -7.41
N VAL A 254 -0.40 -1.63 -7.41
CA VAL A 254 -1.22 -0.41 -7.47
C VAL A 254 -2.01 -0.31 -8.77
N ASP A 255 -1.40 -0.58 -9.92
CA ASP A 255 -2.11 -0.55 -11.21
C ASP A 255 -3.24 -1.62 -11.23
N ALA A 256 -2.97 -2.80 -10.66
CA ALA A 256 -3.97 -3.86 -10.53
C ALA A 256 -5.07 -3.53 -9.50
N LEU A 257 -4.76 -2.79 -8.43
CA LEU A 257 -5.74 -2.24 -7.49
C LEU A 257 -6.72 -1.31 -8.22
N GLN A 258 -6.22 -0.29 -8.93
CA GLN A 258 -7.04 0.70 -9.65
C GLN A 258 -7.98 0.01 -10.65
N ALA A 259 -7.45 -0.91 -11.44
CA ALA A 259 -8.23 -1.70 -12.37
C ALA A 259 -9.28 -2.59 -11.67
N SER A 260 -8.99 -3.09 -10.46
CA SER A 260 -9.94 -3.89 -9.67
C SER A 260 -11.06 -3.04 -9.07
N VAL A 261 -10.78 -1.80 -8.64
CA VAL A 261 -11.83 -0.85 -8.20
C VAL A 261 -12.79 -0.58 -9.36
N ALA A 262 -12.26 -0.25 -10.53
CA ALA A 262 -13.07 -0.01 -11.73
C ALA A 262 -13.90 -1.25 -12.12
N ALA A 263 -13.31 -2.44 -12.08
CA ALA A 263 -14.01 -3.69 -12.37
C ALA A 263 -15.12 -4.00 -11.36
N LEU A 264 -14.88 -3.80 -10.06
CA LEU A 264 -15.88 -3.97 -9.01
C LEU A 264 -17.04 -3.00 -9.18
N ARG A 265 -16.74 -1.72 -9.42
CA ARG A 265 -17.74 -0.68 -9.69
C ARG A 265 -18.64 -1.07 -10.85
N ALA A 266 -18.06 -1.50 -11.97
CA ALA A 266 -18.79 -1.90 -13.17
C ALA A 266 -19.63 -3.17 -12.98
N ASN A 267 -19.26 -4.05 -12.05
CA ASN A 267 -19.87 -5.37 -11.87
C ASN A 267 -20.55 -5.54 -10.50
N LEU A 268 -20.83 -4.46 -9.75
CA LEU A 268 -21.40 -4.53 -8.40
C LEU A 268 -22.76 -5.25 -8.37
N ASP A 269 -23.53 -5.17 -9.45
CA ASP A 269 -24.80 -5.87 -9.60
C ASP A 269 -24.65 -7.30 -10.15
N ARG A 270 -23.46 -7.69 -10.59
CA ARG A 270 -23.12 -9.00 -11.19
C ARG A 270 -21.73 -9.48 -10.75
N LEU A 271 -21.56 -9.71 -9.45
CA LEU A 271 -20.27 -10.07 -8.85
C LEU A 271 -19.69 -11.43 -9.29
N GLN A 272 -20.47 -12.25 -10.02
CA GLN A 272 -20.02 -13.53 -10.59
C GLN A 272 -19.50 -13.39 -12.03
N ALA A 273 -19.35 -12.16 -12.54
CA ALA A 273 -18.84 -11.94 -13.89
C ALA A 273 -17.41 -12.51 -14.04
N PRO A 274 -17.14 -13.37 -15.06
CA PRO A 274 -15.82 -13.97 -15.24
C PRO A 274 -14.68 -12.95 -15.38
N ALA A 275 -14.97 -11.80 -16.01
CA ALA A 275 -14.01 -10.71 -16.14
C ALA A 275 -13.61 -10.10 -14.78
N LEU A 276 -14.56 -9.99 -13.83
CA LEU A 276 -14.26 -9.52 -12.49
C LEU A 276 -13.38 -10.54 -11.74
N GLU A 277 -13.73 -11.82 -11.82
CA GLU A 277 -12.95 -12.88 -11.18
C GLU A 277 -11.50 -12.91 -11.71
N GLN A 278 -11.32 -12.82 -13.02
CA GLN A 278 -9.99 -12.77 -13.64
C GLN A 278 -9.19 -11.55 -13.17
N GLN A 279 -9.83 -10.38 -13.07
CA GLN A 279 -9.18 -9.16 -12.63
C GLN A 279 -8.74 -9.25 -11.16
N LEU A 280 -9.60 -9.77 -10.27
CA LEU A 280 -9.26 -9.96 -8.85
C LEU A 280 -8.16 -11.01 -8.66
N ALA A 281 -8.16 -12.08 -9.47
CA ALA A 281 -7.08 -13.06 -9.48
C ALA A 281 -5.76 -12.45 -9.98
N GLN A 282 -5.81 -11.54 -10.96
CA GLN A 282 -4.63 -10.78 -11.37
C GLN A 282 -4.11 -9.89 -10.23
N PHE A 283 -4.99 -9.16 -9.55
CA PHE A 283 -4.59 -8.32 -8.41
C PHE A 283 -3.95 -9.14 -7.29
N SER A 284 -4.56 -10.25 -6.88
CA SER A 284 -3.98 -11.16 -5.88
C SER A 284 -2.58 -11.62 -6.27
N ARG A 285 -2.35 -12.00 -7.55
CA ARG A 285 -1.02 -12.41 -8.01
C ARG A 285 0.03 -11.30 -7.94
N GLN A 286 -0.36 -10.06 -8.21
CA GLN A 286 0.56 -8.92 -8.08
C GLN A 286 0.90 -8.65 -6.61
N VAL A 287 -0.08 -8.75 -5.70
CA VAL A 287 0.14 -8.63 -4.26
C VAL A 287 1.02 -9.77 -3.73
N ASP A 288 0.81 -11.01 -4.17
CA ASP A 288 1.68 -12.14 -3.80
C ASP A 288 3.12 -11.95 -4.29
N THR A 289 3.29 -11.36 -5.47
CA THR A 289 4.61 -11.01 -6.02
C THR A 289 5.29 -9.94 -5.18
N LEU A 290 4.56 -8.88 -4.80
CA LEU A 290 5.03 -7.86 -3.87
C LEU A 290 5.44 -8.47 -2.53
N GLN A 291 4.61 -9.34 -1.95
CA GLN A 291 4.89 -9.97 -0.65
C GLN A 291 6.17 -10.83 -0.70
N LYS A 292 6.38 -11.58 -1.78
CA LYS A 292 7.61 -12.35 -1.99
C LYS A 292 8.84 -11.45 -2.09
N GLN A 293 8.70 -10.27 -2.70
CA GLN A 293 9.81 -9.32 -2.82
C GLN A 293 10.04 -8.52 -1.52
N ALA A 294 9.01 -8.33 -0.70
CA ALA A 294 9.09 -7.55 0.54
C ALA A 294 10.06 -8.14 1.59
N VAL A 295 10.43 -9.42 1.47
CA VAL A 295 11.46 -10.04 2.34
C VAL A 295 12.83 -9.33 2.24
N PHE A 296 13.07 -8.59 1.17
CA PHE A 296 14.32 -7.86 0.93
C PHE A 296 14.33 -6.43 1.49
N TYR A 297 13.29 -6.00 2.21
CA TYR A 297 13.26 -4.67 2.86
C TYR A 297 14.30 -4.51 3.96
N ALA A 298 14.66 -5.58 4.68
CA ALA A 298 15.60 -5.49 5.79
C ALA A 298 16.98 -5.02 5.28
N PRO A 299 17.64 -4.03 5.90
CA PRO A 299 18.96 -3.56 5.52
C PRO A 299 20.06 -4.57 5.91
N ALA A 300 21.20 -4.50 5.22
CA ALA A 300 22.38 -5.28 5.54
C ALA A 300 22.98 -4.67 6.80
N ARG A 301 22.88 -5.40 7.92
CA ARG A 301 23.41 -4.93 9.21
C ARG A 301 24.93 -4.77 9.12
N TRP A 302 25.41 -3.55 9.40
CA TRP A 302 26.83 -3.19 9.54
C TRP A 302 27.43 -3.68 10.86
#